data_AF-A0A9X2VS80-F1
#
_entry.id   AF-A0A9X2VS80-F1
#
_cell.length_a   1.000
_cell.length_b   1.000
_cell.length_c   1.000
_cell.angle_alpha   90.00
_cell.angle_beta   90.00
_cell.angle_gamma   90.00
#
_symmetry.space_group_name_H-M   'P 1'
#
loop_
_entity.id
_entity.type
_entity.pdbx_description
1 polymer ?
#
loop_
_entity_poly.entity_id
_entity_poly.type
_entity_poly.pdbx_seq_one_letter_code
_entity_poly.pdbx_strand_id
1 'polypeptide(L)'
;MAEFSVERQNALLIQNADRIINQFALPERDHLAVGMRALAARYYQEARNSLAKALSDNPDNARTRYYLALSLLDGKRPHMHSINHIRTIREHLESARELPHAEVLAALVNEDHGLYWRKGVRLPPRLLALIGSLNAVQVQEIVAHVPAPESGVWRALASRTTNRGTGS
;
A
#
# COMPACT_ATOMS: atom_id res chain seq x y z
N MET A 1 5.60 -11.86 -64.16
CA MET A 1 4.45 -12.04 -63.24
C MET A 1 4.87 -12.90 -62.05
N ALA A 2 5.63 -12.35 -61.09
CA ALA A 2 6.07 -13.05 -59.87
C ALA A 2 6.08 -12.17 -58.60
N GLU A 3 5.98 -10.84 -58.74
CA GLU A 3 6.00 -9.88 -57.60
C GLU A 3 4.76 -9.98 -56.70
N PHE A 4 3.58 -10.31 -57.24
CA PHE A 4 2.33 -10.40 -56.48
C PHE A 4 2.31 -11.50 -55.39
N SER A 5 3.20 -12.49 -55.45
CA SER A 5 3.27 -13.57 -54.47
C SER A 5 4.09 -13.20 -53.24
N VAL A 6 5.13 -12.39 -53.42
CA VAL A 6 6.06 -12.00 -52.36
C VAL A 6 5.43 -10.95 -51.44
N GLU A 7 4.69 -9.99 -52.00
CA GLU A 7 3.99 -8.97 -51.20
C GLU A 7 2.93 -9.56 -50.28
N ARG A 8 2.16 -10.56 -50.74
CA ARG A 8 1.20 -11.27 -49.89
C ARG A 8 1.87 -12.09 -48.80
N GLN A 9 2.98 -12.76 -49.11
CA GLN A 9 3.74 -13.51 -48.11
C GLN A 9 4.38 -12.59 -47.06
N ASN A 10 4.89 -11.43 -47.47
CA ASN A 10 5.41 -10.41 -46.56
C ASN A 10 4.32 -9.82 -45.68
N ALA A 11 3.13 -9.52 -46.23
CA ALA A 11 2.00 -9.02 -45.44
C ALA A 11 1.51 -10.04 -44.39
N LEU A 12 1.47 -11.33 -44.76
CA LEU A 12 1.11 -12.41 -43.84
C LEU A 12 2.17 -12.62 -42.74
N LEU A 13 3.45 -12.48 -43.06
CA LEU A 13 4.54 -12.55 -42.08
C LEU A 13 4.46 -11.42 -41.05
N ILE A 14 4.20 -10.19 -41.49
CA ILE A 14 4.04 -9.03 -40.60
C ILE A 14 2.81 -9.21 -39.70
N GLN A 15 1.68 -9.62 -40.27
CA GLN A 15 0.45 -9.84 -39.51
C GLN A 15 0.59 -10.99 -38.49
N ASN A 16 1.35 -12.04 -38.82
CA ASN A 16 1.67 -13.12 -37.90
C ASN A 16 2.64 -12.66 -36.80
N ALA A 17 3.62 -11.82 -37.11
CA ALA A 17 4.55 -11.26 -36.13
C ALA A 17 3.82 -10.36 -35.11
N ASP A 18 2.93 -9.49 -35.57
CA ASP A 18 2.11 -8.63 -34.68
C ASP A 18 1.17 -9.46 -33.79
N ARG A 19 0.65 -10.56 -34.31
CA ARG A 19 -0.24 -11.46 -33.55
C ARG A 19 0.54 -12.27 -32.49
N ILE A 20 1.77 -12.67 -32.80
CA ILE A 20 2.69 -13.32 -31.87
C ILE A 20 3.13 -12.34 -30.77
N ILE A 21 3.51 -11.11 -31.13
CA ILE A 21 3.91 -10.07 -30.16
C ILE A 21 2.76 -9.75 -29.20
N ASN A 22 1.53 -9.65 -29.70
CA ASN A 22 0.35 -9.41 -28.86
C ASN A 22 -0.07 -10.64 -28.02
N GLN A 23 0.16 -11.88 -28.49
CA GLN A 23 -0.10 -13.09 -27.70
C GLN A 23 0.92 -13.32 -26.58
N PHE A 24 2.12 -12.76 -26.69
CA PHE A 24 3.16 -12.79 -25.65
C PHE A 24 3.24 -11.51 -24.82
N ALA A 25 2.29 -10.59 -24.95
CA ALA A 25 2.08 -9.56 -23.94
C ALA A 25 1.79 -10.30 -22.63
N LEU A 26 2.82 -10.38 -21.76
CA LEU A 26 2.67 -10.86 -20.39
C LEU A 26 1.40 -10.24 -19.82
N PRO A 27 0.53 -11.01 -19.13
CA PRO A 27 -0.69 -10.44 -18.56
C PRO A 27 -0.30 -9.18 -17.82
N GLU A 28 -0.93 -8.07 -18.19
CA GLU A 28 -0.68 -6.74 -17.64
C GLU A 28 -0.49 -6.91 -16.14
N ARG A 29 0.76 -6.80 -15.69
CA ARG A 29 1.12 -7.29 -14.35
C ARG A 29 0.28 -6.46 -13.39
N ASP A 30 -0.59 -7.11 -12.62
CA ASP A 30 -1.34 -6.45 -11.55
C ASP A 30 -0.33 -5.81 -10.59
N HIS A 31 -0.06 -4.52 -10.84
CA HIS A 31 0.99 -3.75 -10.20
C HIS A 31 0.68 -3.57 -8.71
N LEU A 32 -0.62 -3.57 -8.36
CA LEU A 32 -1.09 -3.57 -6.99
C LEU A 32 -0.72 -4.89 -6.30
N ALA A 33 -1.04 -6.04 -6.90
CA ALA A 33 -0.71 -7.34 -6.32
C ALA A 33 0.81 -7.56 -6.19
N VAL A 34 1.61 -7.12 -7.17
CA VAL A 34 3.08 -7.14 -7.08
C VAL A 34 3.57 -6.26 -5.93
N GLY A 35 3.04 -5.03 -5.82
CA GLY A 35 3.39 -4.09 -4.77
C GLY A 35 3.07 -4.60 -3.37
N MET A 36 1.88 -5.19 -3.18
CA MET A 36 1.47 -5.78 -1.91
C MET A 36 2.35 -6.96 -1.49
N ARG A 37 2.75 -7.83 -2.44
CA ARG A 37 3.66 -8.96 -2.13
C ARG A 37 5.05 -8.46 -1.74
N ALA A 38 5.58 -7.47 -2.46
CA ALA A 38 6.86 -6.84 -2.10
C ALA A 38 6.79 -6.20 -0.71
N LEU A 39 5.68 -5.51 -0.41
CA LEU A 39 5.46 -4.90 0.90
C LEU A 39 5.43 -5.95 2.01
N ALA A 40 4.68 -7.04 1.84
CA ALA A 40 4.64 -8.15 2.80
C ALA A 40 6.02 -8.76 3.07
N ALA A 41 6.88 -8.80 2.04
CA ALA A 41 8.28 -9.22 2.14
C ALA A 41 9.25 -8.13 2.66
N ARG A 42 8.74 -6.95 3.03
CA ARG A 42 9.52 -5.76 3.47
C ARG A 42 10.46 -5.20 2.40
N TYR A 43 10.24 -5.53 1.13
CA TYR A 43 10.91 -4.93 -0.02
C TYR A 43 10.24 -3.59 -0.37
N TYR A 44 10.48 -2.58 0.48
CA TYR A 44 9.74 -1.33 0.43
C TYR A 44 9.98 -0.53 -0.87
N GLN A 45 11.19 -0.56 -1.43
CA GLN A 45 11.47 0.17 -2.66
C GLN A 45 10.75 -0.46 -3.86
N GLU A 46 10.77 -1.79 -3.97
CA GLU A 46 10.07 -2.55 -4.99
C GLU A 46 8.56 -2.39 -4.86
N ALA A 47 8.05 -2.36 -3.63
CA ALA A 47 6.66 -2.05 -3.34
C ALA A 47 6.29 -0.66 -3.85
N ARG A 48 7.06 0.39 -3.48
CA ARG A 48 6.86 1.77 -3.95
C ARG A 48 6.83 1.86 -5.48
N ASN A 49 7.81 1.26 -6.15
CA ASN A 49 7.90 1.28 -7.61
C ASN A 49 6.68 0.63 -8.28
N SER A 50 6.20 -0.48 -7.73
CA SER A 50 5.05 -1.20 -8.29
C SER A 50 3.74 -0.47 -7.98
N LEU A 51 3.56 0.01 -6.75
CA LEU A 51 2.36 0.74 -6.33
C LEU A 51 2.24 2.10 -7.03
N ALA A 52 3.36 2.76 -7.34
CA ALA A 52 3.36 3.98 -8.14
C ALA A 52 2.80 3.73 -9.55
N LYS A 53 3.17 2.61 -10.20
CA LYS A 53 2.61 2.22 -11.50
C LYS A 53 1.12 1.93 -11.40
N ALA A 54 0.70 1.14 -10.41
CA ALA A 54 -0.71 0.87 -10.16
C ALA A 54 -1.54 2.15 -9.94
N LEU A 55 -0.94 3.17 -9.32
CA LEU A 55 -1.57 4.47 -9.11
C LEU A 55 -1.59 5.32 -10.38
N SER A 56 -0.58 5.20 -11.26
CA SER A 56 -0.61 5.83 -12.58
C SER A 56 -1.73 5.27 -13.45
N ASP A 57 -1.97 3.95 -13.38
CA ASP A 57 -3.03 3.29 -14.15
C ASP A 57 -4.43 3.62 -13.61
N ASN A 58 -4.56 3.78 -12.28
CA ASN A 58 -5.80 4.19 -11.63
C ASN A 58 -5.54 5.17 -10.46
N PRO A 59 -5.50 6.48 -10.73
CA PRO A 59 -5.17 7.51 -9.74
C PRO A 59 -6.11 7.57 -8.53
N ASP A 60 -7.36 7.15 -8.67
CA ASP A 60 -8.38 7.25 -7.63
C ASP A 60 -8.49 5.98 -6.77
N ASN A 61 -7.61 5.00 -6.99
CA ASN A 61 -7.63 3.76 -6.21
C ASN A 61 -7.15 3.99 -4.76
N ALA A 62 -8.11 4.11 -3.83
CA ALA A 62 -7.84 4.28 -2.41
C ALA A 62 -6.95 3.19 -1.82
N ARG A 63 -7.11 1.93 -2.26
CA ARG A 63 -6.32 0.80 -1.78
C ARG A 63 -4.85 0.93 -2.19
N THR A 64 -4.58 1.31 -3.45
CA THR A 64 -3.21 1.58 -3.92
C THR A 64 -2.57 2.72 -3.14
N ARG A 65 -3.31 3.80 -2.87
CA ARG A 65 -2.81 4.94 -2.09
C ARG A 65 -2.48 4.55 -0.65
N TYR A 66 -3.33 3.77 0.00
CA TYR A 66 -3.05 3.24 1.33
C TYR A 66 -1.76 2.40 1.36
N TYR A 67 -1.60 1.46 0.42
CA TYR A 67 -0.40 0.64 0.37
C TYR A 67 0.86 1.44 0.05
N LEU A 68 0.75 2.45 -0.83
CA LEU A 68 1.86 3.33 -1.13
C LEU A 68 2.27 4.11 0.12
N ALA A 69 1.32 4.65 0.88
CA ALA A 69 1.57 5.32 2.15
C ALA A 69 2.29 4.41 3.15
N LEU A 70 1.84 3.15 3.30
CA LEU A 70 2.48 2.18 4.19
C LEU A 70 3.91 1.84 3.74
N SER A 71 4.15 1.71 2.44
CA SER A 71 5.49 1.46 1.88
C SER A 71 6.45 2.65 2.02
N LEU A 72 5.93 3.88 2.07
CA LEU A 72 6.72 5.10 2.29
C LEU A 72 7.23 5.21 3.73
N LEU A 73 6.58 4.56 4.70
CA LEU A 73 7.07 4.46 6.09
C LEU A 73 8.29 3.55 6.22
N ASP A 74 8.59 2.70 5.22
CA ASP A 74 9.88 1.99 5.13
C ASP A 74 10.22 1.11 6.35
N GLY A 75 9.20 0.62 7.07
CA GLY A 75 9.39 -0.14 8.31
C GLY A 75 9.90 0.69 9.49
N LYS A 76 9.88 2.02 9.38
CA LYS A 76 10.39 2.96 10.36
C LYS A 76 9.25 3.67 11.09
N ARG A 77 9.60 4.27 12.22
CA ARG A 77 8.66 5.09 12.99
C ARG A 77 8.35 6.39 12.27
N PRO A 78 7.10 6.86 12.27
CA PRO A 78 6.73 8.14 11.69
C PRO A 78 7.63 9.31 12.12
N HIS A 79 8.03 9.40 13.39
CA HIS A 79 8.92 10.49 13.86
C HIS A 79 10.34 10.48 13.28
N MET A 80 10.78 9.37 12.65
CA MET A 80 12.11 9.25 12.04
C MET A 80 12.15 9.83 10.62
N HIS A 81 11.01 10.21 10.07
CA HIS A 81 10.91 10.80 8.74
C HIS A 81 10.89 12.32 8.80
N SER A 82 11.32 12.96 7.71
CA SER A 82 11.22 14.41 7.58
C SER A 82 9.76 14.86 7.49
N ILE A 83 9.51 16.11 7.86
CA ILE A 83 8.16 16.70 7.79
C ILE A 83 7.58 16.65 6.37
N ASN A 84 8.40 16.84 5.34
CA ASN A 84 7.97 16.77 3.95
C ASN A 84 7.57 15.35 3.55
N HIS A 85 8.33 14.35 3.98
CA HIS A 85 8.02 12.94 3.71
C HIS A 85 6.73 12.51 4.40
N ILE A 86 6.52 12.95 5.65
CA ILE A 86 5.28 12.69 6.40
C ILE A 86 4.09 13.41 5.80
N ARG A 87 4.27 14.62 5.26
CA ARG A 87 3.22 15.31 4.53
C ARG A 87 2.75 14.49 3.32
N THR A 88 3.67 13.97 2.51
CA THR A 88 3.32 13.08 1.37
C THR A 88 2.58 11.82 1.83
N ILE A 89 3.03 11.18 2.92
CA ILE A 89 2.34 10.02 3.50
C ILE A 89 0.89 10.40 3.88
N ARG A 90 0.70 11.54 4.55
CA ARG A 90 -0.63 12.02 4.96
C ARG A 90 -1.54 12.31 3.77
N GLU A 91 -1.00 12.89 2.70
CA GLU A 91 -1.77 13.17 1.46
C GLU A 91 -2.33 11.89 0.84
N HIS A 92 -1.53 10.82 0.79
CA HIS A 92 -2.00 9.51 0.34
C HIS A 92 -3.07 8.91 1.27
N LEU A 93 -2.89 9.02 2.59
CA LEU A 93 -3.85 8.48 3.56
C LEU A 93 -5.17 9.25 3.55
N GLU A 94 -5.14 10.58 3.41
CA GLU A 94 -6.35 11.40 3.27
C GLU A 94 -7.12 11.05 2.00
N SER A 95 -6.41 10.82 0.89
CA SER A 95 -7.02 10.35 -0.35
C SER A 95 -7.64 8.96 -0.22
N ALA A 96 -7.19 8.15 0.76
CA ALA A 96 -7.69 6.81 1.03
C ALA A 96 -8.64 6.76 2.25
N ARG A 97 -9.12 7.91 2.75
CA ARG A 97 -9.87 8.03 4.02
C ARG A 97 -11.17 7.23 4.09
N GLU A 98 -11.71 6.82 2.95
CA GLU A 98 -12.87 5.92 2.89
C GLU A 98 -12.56 4.52 3.47
N LEU A 99 -11.27 4.17 3.57
CA LEU A 99 -10.80 2.94 4.16
C LEU A 99 -10.58 3.14 5.68
N PRO A 100 -11.29 2.40 6.55
CA PRO A 100 -11.13 2.51 8.00
C PRO A 100 -9.68 2.38 8.50
N HIS A 101 -8.91 1.48 7.88
CA HIS A 101 -7.51 1.23 8.23
C HIS A 101 -6.58 2.37 7.78
N ALA A 102 -6.94 3.11 6.72
CA ALA A 102 -6.18 4.29 6.32
C ALA A 102 -6.36 5.44 7.32
N GLU A 103 -7.58 5.67 7.82
CA GLU A 103 -7.84 6.67 8.87
C GLU A 103 -7.11 6.30 10.18
N VAL A 104 -7.11 5.02 10.57
CA VAL A 104 -6.34 4.55 11.74
C VAL A 104 -4.84 4.75 11.54
N LEU A 105 -4.30 4.42 10.36
CA LEU A 105 -2.90 4.65 10.05
C LEU A 105 -2.56 6.15 10.05
N ALA A 106 -3.44 7.02 9.56
CA ALA A 106 -3.25 8.46 9.62
C ALA A 106 -3.17 8.97 11.06
N ALA A 107 -4.05 8.47 11.94
CA ALA A 107 -4.01 8.79 13.36
C ALA A 107 -2.70 8.33 14.03
N LEU A 108 -2.23 7.13 13.72
CA LEU A 108 -0.93 6.61 14.18
C LEU A 108 0.24 7.48 13.74
N VAL A 109 0.29 7.82 12.45
CA VAL A 109 1.33 8.68 11.85
C VAL A 109 1.33 10.05 12.51
N ASN A 110 0.16 10.63 12.76
CA ASN A 110 0.01 11.93 13.39
C ASN A 110 0.45 11.93 14.85
N GLU A 111 0.03 10.92 15.62
CA GLU A 111 0.39 10.80 17.03
C GLU A 111 1.90 10.61 17.22
N ASP A 112 2.51 9.70 16.44
CA ASP A 112 3.93 9.38 16.60
C ASP A 112 4.83 10.51 16.09
N HIS A 113 4.61 11.02 14.87
CA HIS A 113 5.42 12.12 14.34
C HIS A 113 5.24 13.43 15.12
N GLY A 114 4.02 13.70 15.62
CA GLY A 114 3.74 14.85 16.49
C GLY A 114 4.25 14.67 17.93
N LEU A 115 4.77 13.49 18.27
CA LEU A 115 5.17 13.10 19.63
C LEU A 115 4.06 13.31 20.68
N TYR A 116 2.79 13.20 20.27
CA TYR A 116 1.64 13.49 21.13
C TYR A 116 1.48 12.49 22.26
N TRP A 117 2.04 11.28 22.10
CA TRP A 117 2.14 10.28 23.17
C TRP A 117 2.85 10.81 24.42
N ARG A 118 3.79 11.76 24.29
CA ARG A 118 4.47 12.40 25.44
C ARG A 118 3.53 13.25 26.29
N LYS A 119 2.41 13.68 25.73
CA LYS A 119 1.41 14.51 26.41
C LYS A 119 0.35 13.68 27.13
N GLY A 120 0.43 12.34 27.08
CA GLY A 120 -0.53 11.45 27.72
C GLY A 120 -1.96 11.59 27.18
N VAL A 121 -2.11 12.05 25.93
CA VAL A 121 -3.43 12.26 25.31
C VAL A 121 -4.14 10.92 25.18
N ARG A 122 -5.35 10.84 25.72
CA ARG A 122 -6.21 9.65 25.56
C ARG A 122 -6.74 9.58 24.13
N LEU A 123 -6.85 8.37 23.61
CA LEU A 123 -7.46 8.15 22.30
C LEU A 123 -8.95 8.54 22.33
N PRO A 124 -9.44 9.31 21.34
CA PRO A 124 -10.85 9.62 21.23
C PRO A 124 -11.72 8.36 21.09
N PRO A 125 -12.93 8.32 21.67
CA PRO A 125 -13.82 7.15 21.57
C PRO A 125 -14.12 6.71 20.13
N ARG A 126 -14.29 7.66 19.20
CA ARG A 126 -14.47 7.36 17.77
C ARG A 126 -13.31 6.55 17.20
N LEU A 127 -12.07 6.93 17.53
CA LEU A 127 -10.87 6.25 17.04
C LEU A 127 -10.74 4.84 17.65
N LEU A 128 -11.10 4.67 18.93
CA LEU A 128 -11.16 3.34 19.55
C LEU A 128 -12.20 2.43 18.90
N ALA A 129 -13.39 2.97 18.58
CA ALA A 129 -14.41 2.21 17.86
C ALA A 129 -13.95 1.81 16.44
N LEU A 130 -13.27 2.72 15.74
CA LEU A 130 -12.70 2.44 14.43
C LEU A 130 -11.58 1.39 14.48
N ILE A 131 -10.69 1.50 15.48
CA ILE A 131 -9.68 0.46 15.74
C ILE A 131 -10.37 -0.87 16.03
N GLY A 132 -11.49 -0.87 16.77
CA GLY A 132 -12.28 -2.07 17.08
C GLY A 132 -12.92 -2.74 15.86
N SER A 133 -13.30 -1.98 14.83
CA SER A 133 -13.93 -2.49 13.61
C SER A 133 -12.95 -3.11 12.62
N LEU A 134 -11.64 -2.83 12.73
CA LEU A 134 -10.64 -3.42 11.84
C LEU A 134 -10.57 -4.94 12.00
N ASN A 135 -10.38 -5.67 10.90
CA ASN A 135 -10.12 -7.11 10.94
C ASN A 135 -8.66 -7.42 11.35
N ALA A 136 -8.35 -8.67 11.66
CA ALA A 136 -7.00 -9.04 12.11
C ALA A 136 -5.91 -8.81 11.05
N VAL A 137 -6.22 -9.02 9.78
CA VAL A 137 -5.26 -8.82 8.68
C VAL A 137 -4.85 -7.35 8.62
N GLN A 138 -5.82 -6.43 8.68
CA GLN A 138 -5.59 -4.99 8.70
C GLN A 138 -4.76 -4.54 9.91
N VAL A 139 -5.09 -5.06 11.10
CA VAL A 139 -4.33 -4.74 12.31
C VAL A 139 -2.89 -5.23 12.21
N GLN A 140 -2.70 -6.50 11.81
CA GLN A 140 -1.39 -7.12 11.70
C GLN A 140 -0.52 -6.39 10.67
N GLU A 141 -1.10 -6.01 9.54
CA GLU A 141 -0.41 -5.28 8.48
C GLU A 141 0.14 -3.93 8.97
N ILE A 142 -0.68 -3.12 9.66
CA ILE A 142 -0.23 -1.85 10.24
C ILE A 142 0.87 -2.07 11.28
N VAL A 143 0.65 -2.98 12.23
CA VAL A 143 1.59 -3.24 13.34
C VAL A 143 2.92 -3.78 12.82
N ALA A 144 2.91 -4.62 11.79
CA ALA A 144 4.12 -5.21 11.22
C ALA A 144 5.02 -4.19 10.49
N HIS A 145 4.42 -3.14 9.91
CA HIS A 145 5.14 -2.16 9.10
C HIS A 145 5.41 -0.83 9.82
N VAL A 146 4.74 -0.54 10.93
CA VAL A 146 4.90 0.73 11.66
C VAL A 146 5.23 0.46 13.14
N PRO A 147 6.52 0.31 13.50
CA PRO A 147 6.92 -0.10 14.85
C PRO A 147 6.95 1.08 15.85
N ALA A 148 5.78 1.56 16.30
CA ALA A 148 5.64 2.74 17.17
C ALA A 148 5.08 2.40 18.58
N PRO A 149 5.78 1.63 19.43
CA PRO A 149 5.22 1.03 20.64
C PRO A 149 4.72 2.01 21.72
N GLU A 150 5.17 3.26 21.72
CA GLU A 150 4.77 4.28 22.67
C GLU A 150 3.46 4.98 22.27
N SER A 151 3.11 4.96 20.98
CA SER A 151 1.84 5.49 20.47
C SER A 151 0.67 4.78 21.13
N GLY A 152 -0.33 5.55 21.58
CA GLY A 152 -1.58 5.00 22.07
C GLY A 152 -2.30 4.22 20.98
N VAL A 153 -2.32 4.74 19.74
CA VAL A 153 -2.93 4.07 18.58
C VAL A 153 -2.25 2.72 18.33
N TRP A 154 -0.92 2.67 18.32
CA TRP A 154 -0.18 1.43 18.11
C TRP A 154 -0.48 0.41 19.20
N ARG A 155 -0.47 0.81 20.48
CA ARG A 155 -0.76 -0.10 21.60
C ARG A 155 -2.18 -0.65 21.54
N ALA A 156 -3.14 0.17 21.14
CA ALA A 156 -4.52 -0.27 20.93
C ALA A 156 -4.64 -1.28 19.78
N LEU A 157 -3.81 -1.17 18.74
CA LEU A 157 -3.72 -2.17 17.66
C LEU A 157 -3.02 -3.46 18.14
N ALA A 158 -1.85 -3.35 18.77
CA ALA A 158 -1.04 -4.47 19.21
C ALA A 158 -1.73 -5.34 20.28
N SER A 159 -2.55 -4.76 21.16
CA SER A 159 -3.33 -5.54 22.12
C SER A 159 -4.33 -6.49 21.44
N ARG A 160 -4.82 -6.13 20.24
CA ARG A 160 -5.72 -6.97 19.44
C ARG A 160 -5.01 -8.11 18.73
N THR A 161 -3.70 -8.01 18.48
CA THR A 161 -2.90 -9.11 17.94
C THR A 161 -2.58 -10.15 19.02
N THR A 162 -2.34 -9.71 20.26
CA THR A 162 -1.96 -10.60 21.37
C THR A 162 -3.16 -11.38 21.94
N ASN A 163 -4.34 -10.76 22.05
CA ASN A 163 -5.53 -11.40 22.63
C ASN A 163 -6.13 -12.56 21.80
N ARG A 164 -5.61 -12.86 20.61
CA ARG A 164 -6.05 -13.99 19.78
C ARG A 164 -5.21 -15.26 19.97
N GLY A 165 -4.14 -15.22 20.76
CA GLY A 165 -3.26 -16.36 21.01
C GLY A 165 -3.62 -17.25 22.20
N THR A 166 -4.63 -16.88 23.00
CA THR A 166 -5.03 -17.61 24.23
C THR A 166 -6.40 -18.31 24.12
N GLY A 167 -6.92 -18.47 22.90
CA GLY A 167 -8.15 -19.20 22.60
C GLY A 167 -7.87 -20.41 21.72
N SER A 168 -7.17 -21.40 22.25
CA SER A 168 -7.07 -22.76 21.69
C SER A 168 -6.93 -23.75 22.84
#